data_AF-A0A0A8K6H2-F1
#
_entry.id   AF-A0A0A8K6H2-F1
#
_cell.length_a   1.000
_cell.length_b   1.000
_cell.length_c   1.000
_cell.angle_alpha   90.00
_cell.angle_beta   90.00
_cell.angle_gamma   90.00
#
_symmetry.space_group_name_H-M   'P 1'
#
loop_
_entity.id
_entity.type
_entity.pdbx_description
1 polymer ?
#
loop_
_entity_poly.entity_id
_entity_poly.type
_entity_poly.pdbx_seq_one_letter_code
_entity_poly.pdbx_strand_id
1 'polypeptide(L)'
;MTPYDLIAPRKTLTRKQKADIFVREDGICHICGERIDAVKEPWHADHVIPRAISGKDTLEEYKPAHLDCHGEKTSQDRKDIAKCDRIRADRLGVPKTRKGRPLPGTKASGWKKRMDGSVERRD
;
A
#
# COMPACT_ATOMS: atom_id res chain seq x y z
N MET A 1 19.24 -1.17 9.99
CA MET A 1 18.38 -0.11 9.45
C MET A 1 17.68 -0.64 8.21
N THR A 2 16.46 -1.14 8.38
CA THR A 2 15.58 -1.40 7.24
C THR A 2 15.09 -0.06 6.68
N PRO A 3 14.67 0.01 5.40
CA PRO A 3 14.06 1.22 4.84
C PRO A 3 12.83 1.72 5.60
N TYR A 4 12.23 0.87 6.44
CA TYR A 4 11.06 1.19 7.25
C TYR A 4 11.41 1.75 8.63
N ASP A 5 12.65 1.58 9.10
CA ASP A 5 13.11 2.10 10.40
C ASP A 5 13.20 3.65 10.40
N LEU A 6 13.11 4.28 9.22
CA LEU A 6 13.06 5.74 9.06
C LEU A 6 11.65 6.33 9.22
N ILE A 7 10.61 5.50 9.32
CA ILE A 7 9.24 5.97 9.54
C ILE A 7 8.99 5.99 11.04
N ALA A 8 8.69 7.17 11.59
CA ALA A 8 8.41 7.32 13.01
C ALA A 8 7.29 6.36 13.47
N PRO A 9 7.32 5.88 14.73
CA PRO A 9 6.27 5.04 15.28
C PRO A 9 4.90 5.68 15.10
N ARG A 10 3.92 4.89 14.64
CA ARG A 10 2.54 5.37 14.43
C ARG A 10 1.98 5.87 15.76
N LYS A 11 1.47 7.08 15.78
CA LYS A 11 0.77 7.62 16.96
C LYS A 11 -0.71 7.33 16.87
N THR A 12 -1.32 6.96 17.98
CA THR A 12 -2.77 6.82 18.06
C THR A 12 -3.41 8.19 18.21
N LEU A 13 -4.43 8.47 17.40
CA LEU A 13 -5.21 9.69 17.53
C LEU A 13 -6.03 9.66 18.81
N THR A 14 -5.90 10.70 19.62
CA THR A 14 -6.76 10.92 20.78
C THR A 14 -8.18 11.25 20.34
N ARG A 15 -9.15 11.06 21.25
CA ARG A 15 -10.56 11.40 20.99
C ARG A 15 -10.73 12.89 20.62
N LYS A 16 -9.98 13.79 21.28
CA LYS A 16 -9.98 15.22 20.97
C LYS A 16 -9.49 15.48 19.55
N GLN A 17 -8.35 14.92 19.17
CA GLN A 17 -7.81 15.08 17.81
C GLN A 17 -8.77 14.58 16.72
N LYS A 18 -9.46 13.46 16.95
CA LYS A 18 -10.48 12.97 16.01
C LYS A 18 -11.63 13.98 15.85
N ALA A 19 -12.13 14.52 16.96
CA ALA A 19 -13.17 15.55 16.91
C ALA A 19 -12.68 16.81 16.18
N ASP A 20 -11.45 17.26 16.47
CA ASP A 20 -10.84 18.42 15.82
C ASP A 20 -10.70 18.21 14.31
N ILE A 21 -10.27 17.03 13.85
CA ILE A 21 -10.19 16.67 12.42
C ILE A 21 -11.57 16.72 11.77
N PHE A 22 -12.60 16.16 12.41
CA PHE A 22 -13.94 16.13 11.85
C PHE A 22 -14.50 17.55 11.69
N VAL A 23 -14.34 18.40 12.69
CA VAL A 23 -14.80 19.80 12.64
C VAL A 23 -14.00 20.61 11.62
N ARG A 24 -12.67 20.43 11.56
CA ARG A 24 -11.78 21.14 10.63
C ARG A 24 -12.14 20.88 9.17
N GLU A 25 -12.52 19.65 8.85
CA GLU A 25 -12.88 19.23 7.48
C GLU A 25 -14.40 19.28 7.23
N ASP A 26 -15.14 20.04 8.02
CA ASP A 26 -16.60 20.22 7.93
C ASP A 26 -17.42 18.92 7.96
N GLY A 27 -16.85 17.84 8.48
CA GLY A 27 -17.45 16.50 8.47
C GLY A 27 -17.63 15.93 7.05
N ILE A 28 -16.86 16.40 6.07
CA ILE A 28 -16.98 15.97 4.67
C ILE A 28 -16.02 14.81 4.42
N CYS A 29 -16.56 13.69 3.91
CA CYS A 29 -15.76 12.57 3.48
C CYS A 29 -14.81 12.99 2.36
N HIS A 30 -13.51 12.87 2.58
CA HIS A 30 -12.52 13.28 1.58
C HIS A 30 -12.44 12.35 0.35
N ILE A 31 -13.16 11.22 0.37
CA ILE A 31 -13.15 10.22 -0.71
C ILE A 31 -14.33 10.45 -1.65
N CYS A 32 -15.56 10.47 -1.15
CA CYS A 32 -16.76 10.69 -1.97
C CYS A 32 -17.21 12.16 -2.05
N GLY A 33 -16.74 13.02 -1.13
CA GLY A 33 -17.12 14.43 -1.07
C GLY A 33 -18.45 14.71 -0.36
N GLU A 34 -19.15 13.69 0.13
CA GLU A 34 -20.42 13.85 0.84
C GLU A 34 -20.23 14.13 2.34
N ARG A 35 -21.21 14.82 2.94
CA ARG A 35 -21.22 15.10 4.39
C ARG A 35 -21.56 13.82 5.15
N ILE A 36 -20.78 13.52 6.18
CA ILE A 36 -20.97 12.38 7.07
C ILE A 36 -21.97 12.75 8.17
N ASP A 37 -23.04 11.98 8.32
CA ASP A 37 -23.91 12.05 9.51
C ASP A 37 -23.27 11.24 10.64
N ALA A 38 -22.36 11.85 11.42
CA ALA A 38 -21.60 11.15 12.46
C ALA A 38 -22.46 10.54 13.60
N VAL A 39 -23.76 10.82 13.66
CA VAL A 39 -24.69 10.18 14.60
C VAL A 39 -25.18 8.82 14.08
N LYS A 40 -25.31 8.68 12.76
CA LYS A 40 -25.85 7.47 12.10
C LYS A 40 -24.81 6.68 11.33
N GLU A 41 -23.78 7.35 10.81
CA GLU A 41 -22.78 6.79 9.91
C GLU A 41 -21.43 6.65 10.62
N PRO A 42 -20.86 5.43 10.66
CA PRO A 42 -19.51 5.24 11.19
C PRO A 42 -18.47 5.83 10.23
N TRP A 43 -17.42 6.40 10.81
CA TRP A 43 -16.34 7.04 10.05
C TRP A 43 -14.97 6.83 10.70
N HIS A 44 -13.92 6.99 9.91
CA HIS A 44 -12.53 6.96 10.35
C HIS A 44 -11.78 8.23 9.99
N ALA A 45 -10.84 8.63 10.84
CA ALA A 45 -9.81 9.58 10.47
C ALA A 45 -8.75 8.83 9.65
N ASP A 46 -8.70 9.10 8.36
CA ASP A 46 -7.89 8.41 7.37
C ASP A 46 -6.78 9.31 6.84
N HIS A 47 -5.63 8.70 6.53
CA HIS A 47 -4.54 9.40 5.86
C HIS A 47 -4.87 9.59 4.39
N VAL A 48 -4.92 10.84 3.92
CA VAL A 48 -5.16 11.16 2.49
C VAL A 48 -4.13 10.46 1.60
N ILE A 49 -2.85 10.52 1.97
CA ILE A 49 -1.78 9.73 1.38
C ILE A 49 -1.31 8.70 2.40
N PRO A 50 -1.26 7.40 2.09
CA PRO A 50 -0.86 6.39 3.04
C PRO A 50 0.51 6.67 3.68
N ARG A 51 0.60 6.53 5.01
CA ARG A 51 1.85 6.68 5.78
C ARG A 51 3.01 5.86 5.20
N ALA A 52 2.74 4.67 4.68
CA ALA A 52 3.76 3.81 4.07
C ALA A 52 4.34 4.37 2.75
N ILE A 53 3.63 5.30 2.11
CA ILE A 53 4.09 5.99 0.90
C ILE A 53 4.76 7.31 1.27
N SER A 54 4.09 8.17 2.03
CA SER A 54 4.58 9.52 2.35
C SER A 54 5.61 9.57 3.49
N GLY A 55 5.60 8.58 4.39
CA GLY A 55 6.35 8.60 5.64
C GLY A 55 5.79 9.57 6.70
N LYS A 56 4.74 10.34 6.37
CA LYS A 56 4.16 11.36 7.25
C LYS A 56 3.05 10.78 8.13
N ASP A 57 2.99 11.24 9.37
CA ASP A 57 1.94 10.90 10.35
C ASP A 57 1.53 12.15 11.14
N THR A 58 1.33 13.26 10.44
CA THR A 58 0.95 14.54 11.03
C THR A 58 -0.58 14.73 10.98
N LEU A 59 -1.14 15.58 11.84
CA LEU A 59 -2.60 15.75 11.98
C LEU A 59 -3.25 16.36 10.73
N GLU A 60 -2.48 17.04 9.88
CA GLU A 60 -2.92 17.68 8.65
C GLU A 60 -3.19 16.65 7.54
N GLU A 61 -2.54 15.49 7.60
CA GLU A 61 -2.72 14.42 6.62
C GLU A 61 -3.98 13.59 6.88
N TYR A 62 -4.59 13.73 8.06
CA TYR A 62 -5.82 13.03 8.42
C TYR A 62 -7.06 13.78 7.96
N LYS A 63 -7.99 13.08 7.33
CA LYS A 63 -9.32 13.58 6.96
C LYS A 63 -10.40 12.55 7.29
N PRO A 64 -11.65 12.98 7.55
CA PRO A 64 -12.71 12.03 7.80
C PRO A 64 -13.07 11.28 6.51
N ALA A 65 -13.46 10.02 6.67
CA ALA A 65 -13.98 9.16 5.61
C ALA A 65 -15.05 8.24 6.17
N HIS A 66 -16.12 8.01 5.42
CA HIS A 66 -17.06 6.93 5.70
C HIS A 66 -16.31 5.59 5.84
N LEU A 67 -16.82 4.70 6.69
CA LEU A 67 -16.21 3.40 6.91
C LEU A 67 -16.03 2.60 5.61
N ASP A 68 -17.05 2.61 4.74
CA ASP A 68 -17.04 1.87 3.47
C ASP A 68 -16.06 2.48 2.47
N CYS A 69 -16.11 3.81 2.27
CA CYS A 69 -15.16 4.52 1.41
C CYS A 69 -13.71 4.28 1.86
N HIS A 70 -13.46 4.32 3.17
CA HIS A 70 -12.15 4.00 3.75
C HIS A 70 -11.74 2.56 3.46
N GLY A 71 -12.67 1.60 3.51
CA GLY A 71 -12.41 0.20 3.17
C GLY A 71 -11.99 0.00 1.71
N GLU A 72 -12.69 0.66 0.79
CA GLU A 72 -12.36 0.65 -0.65
C GLU A 72 -10.99 1.27 -0.91
N LYS A 73 -10.74 2.46 -0.36
CA LYS A 73 -9.45 3.14 -0.44
C LYS A 73 -8.33 2.28 0.13
N THR A 74 -8.52 1.65 1.29
CA THR A 74 -7.53 0.74 1.90
C THR A 74 -7.14 -0.41 0.97
N SER A 75 -8.10 -0.95 0.20
CA SER A 75 -7.81 -1.99 -0.79
C SER A 75 -6.89 -1.49 -1.90
N GLN A 76 -7.14 -0.28 -2.39
CA GLN A 76 -6.33 0.38 -3.42
C GLN A 76 -4.95 0.77 -2.87
N ASP A 77 -4.90 1.40 -1.70
CA ASP A 77 -3.68 1.81 -1.01
C ASP A 77 -2.72 0.63 -0.81
N ARG A 78 -3.22 -0.56 -0.47
CA ARG A 78 -2.38 -1.77 -0.35
C ARG A 78 -1.68 -2.13 -1.66
N LYS A 79 -2.33 -1.96 -2.81
CA LYS A 79 -1.73 -2.23 -4.13
C LYS A 79 -0.65 -1.19 -4.44
N ASP A 80 -0.93 0.07 -4.14
CA ASP A 80 -0.01 1.18 -4.39
C ASP A 80 1.21 1.13 -3.47
N ILE A 81 1.02 0.83 -2.18
CA ILE A 81 2.10 0.56 -1.23
C ILE A 81 3.00 -0.56 -1.75
N ALA A 82 2.42 -1.70 -2.15
CA ALA A 82 3.20 -2.82 -2.68
C ALA A 82 3.98 -2.44 -3.95
N LYS A 83 3.44 -1.56 -4.79
CA LYS A 83 4.14 -1.03 -5.96
C LYS A 83 5.30 -0.11 -5.54
N CYS A 84 5.06 0.83 -4.63
CA CYS A 84 6.09 1.71 -4.07
C CYS A 84 7.22 0.88 -3.45
N ASP A 85 6.91 -0.16 -2.71
CA ASP A 85 7.90 -1.04 -2.07
C ASP A 85 8.74 -1.81 -3.10
N ARG A 86 8.11 -2.31 -4.18
CA ARG A 86 8.86 -2.92 -5.29
C ARG A 86 9.80 -1.92 -5.96
N ILE A 87 9.34 -0.68 -6.18
CA ILE A 87 10.16 0.37 -6.79
C ILE A 87 11.33 0.73 -5.85
N ARG A 88 11.07 0.89 -4.55
CA ARG A 88 12.12 1.14 -3.54
C ARG A 88 13.17 0.03 -3.54
N ALA A 89 12.74 -1.24 -3.51
CA ALA A 89 13.63 -2.39 -3.57
C ALA A 89 14.49 -2.39 -4.86
N ASP A 90 13.88 -2.12 -6.01
CA ASP A 90 14.56 -2.05 -7.31
C ASP A 90 15.62 -0.93 -7.34
N ARG A 91 15.27 0.25 -6.81
CA ARG A 91 16.20 1.40 -6.70
C ARG A 91 17.33 1.18 -5.72
N LEU A 92 17.10 0.40 -4.67
CA LEU A 92 18.13 -0.02 -3.71
C LEU A 92 18.98 -1.20 -4.22
N GLY A 93 18.72 -1.69 -5.44
CA GLY A 93 19.43 -2.83 -6.01
C GLY A 93 19.14 -4.15 -5.29
N VAL A 94 18.05 -4.23 -4.53
CA VAL A 94 17.66 -5.46 -3.81
C VAL A 94 17.34 -6.54 -4.84
N PRO A 95 18.07 -7.66 -4.86
CA PRO A 95 17.88 -8.69 -5.87
C PRO A 95 16.48 -9.30 -5.73
N LYS A 96 15.76 -9.40 -6.85
CA LYS A 96 14.46 -10.07 -6.91
C LYS A 96 14.68 -11.55 -6.64
N THR A 97 14.17 -12.04 -5.51
CA THR A 97 14.17 -13.47 -5.21
C THR A 97 13.26 -14.18 -6.20
N ARG A 98 13.81 -15.15 -6.95
CA ARG A 98 12.99 -15.98 -7.85
C ARG A 98 12.13 -16.88 -6.96
N LYS A 99 10.81 -16.72 -7.03
CA LYS A 99 9.86 -17.58 -6.31
C LYS A 99 9.76 -18.93 -7.04
N GLY A 100 10.69 -19.82 -6.76
CA GLY A 100 10.65 -21.23 -7.18
C GLY A 100 11.58 -21.60 -8.33
N ARG A 101 11.53 -22.89 -8.70
CA ARG A 101 12.26 -23.41 -9.87
C ARG A 101 11.73 -22.72 -11.14
N PRO A 102 12.61 -22.30 -12.05
CA PRO A 102 12.20 -21.73 -13.33
C PRO A 102 11.27 -22.68 -14.09
N LEU A 103 10.31 -22.12 -14.82
CA LEU A 103 9.39 -22.90 -15.67
C LEU A 103 10.19 -23.81 -16.62
N PRO A 104 9.91 -25.13 -16.70
CA PRO A 104 10.60 -26.04 -17.60
C PRO A 104 10.59 -25.52 -19.05
N GLY A 105 11.75 -25.56 -19.71
CA GLY A 105 11.91 -25.11 -21.10
C GLY A 105 12.18 -23.60 -21.28
N THR A 106 12.04 -22.79 -20.23
CA THR A 106 12.52 -21.39 -20.26
C THR A 106 14.05 -21.35 -20.23
N LYS A 107 14.67 -20.28 -20.77
CA LYS A 107 16.13 -20.08 -20.69
C LYS A 107 16.65 -20.18 -19.25
N ALA A 108 15.90 -19.64 -18.30
CA ALA A 108 16.24 -19.67 -16.88
C ALA A 108 16.28 -21.10 -16.29
N SER A 109 15.54 -22.07 -16.86
CA SER A 109 15.53 -23.46 -16.39
C SER A 109 16.79 -24.24 -16.74
N GLY A 110 17.61 -23.74 -17.67
CA GLY A 110 18.78 -24.46 -18.19
C GLY A 110 18.44 -25.64 -19.10
N TRP A 111 17.16 -25.90 -19.37
CA TRP A 111 16.69 -26.96 -20.28
C TRP A 111 16.14 -26.36 -21.58
N LYS A 112 16.36 -27.04 -22.70
CA LYS A 112 15.77 -26.69 -24.01
C LYS A 112 15.13 -27.92 -24.62
N LYS A 113 13.93 -27.74 -25.18
CA LYS A 113 13.23 -28.77 -25.96
C LYS A 113 13.47 -28.49 -27.45
N ARG A 114 13.96 -29.48 -28.18
CA ARG A 114 14.20 -29.41 -29.62
C ARG A 114 12.89 -29.62 -30.38
N MET A 115 12.89 -29.29 -31.68
CA MET A 115 11.70 -29.45 -32.55
C MET A 115 11.27 -30.91 -32.69
N ASP A 116 12.20 -31.86 -32.52
CA ASP A 116 11.96 -33.30 -32.51
C ASP A 116 11.38 -33.82 -31.17
N GLY A 117 11.18 -32.95 -30.18
CA GLY A 117 10.64 -33.30 -28.87
C GLY A 117 11.67 -33.69 -27.82
N SER A 118 12.95 -33.86 -28.16
CA SER A 118 14.02 -34.17 -27.21
C SER A 118 14.28 -33.01 -26.24
N VAL A 119 14.65 -33.32 -24.99
CA VAL A 119 14.98 -32.32 -23.96
C VAL A 119 16.43 -32.50 -23.54
N GLU A 120 17.22 -31.43 -23.65
CA GLU A 120 18.63 -31.45 -23.27
C GLU A 120 19.00 -30.20 -22.47
N ARG A 121 20.18 -30.23 -21.85
CA ARG A 121 20.73 -29.04 -21.21
C ARG A 121 21.08 -27.99 -22.27
N ARG A 122 20.92 -26.74 -21.88
CA ARG A 122 21.28 -25.57 -22.69
C ARG A 122 22.71 -25.19 -22.32
N ASP A 123 23.60 -25.25 -23.30
CA ASP A 123 24.95 -24.68 -23.24
C ASP A 123 24.91 -23.15 -23.11
#